data_AF-A0A495XB98-F1
#
_entry.id   AF-A0A495XB98-F1
#
_cell.length_a   1.000
_cell.length_b   1.000
_cell.length_c   1.000
_cell.angle_alpha   90.00
_cell.angle_beta   90.00
_cell.angle_gamma   90.00
#
_symmetry.space_group_name_H-M   'P 1'
#
loop_
_entity.id
_entity.type
_entity.pdbx_description
1 polymer ?
#
loop_
_entity_poly.entity_id
_entity_poly.type
_entity_poly.pdbx_seq_one_letter_code
_entity_poly.pdbx_strand_id
1 'polypeptide(L)' 'MTATPPDPDPARTPGLEPGGGVAPGDTPPESGQTSGVSHHEPQPSRGRNIAALVVVLLLTALALGFVVAQVMGWSNLF' A
#
# COMPACT_ATOMS: atom_id res chain seq x y z
N MET A 1 8.28 -8.17 28.18
CA MET A 1 9.65 -7.71 27.94
C MET A 1 9.52 -6.27 27.46
N THR A 2 9.89 -5.29 28.29
CA THR A 2 9.94 -3.88 27.89
C THR A 2 11.24 -3.68 27.11
N ALA A 3 11.14 -3.40 25.80
CA ALA A 3 12.30 -3.14 24.97
C ALA A 3 13.00 -1.86 25.46
N THR A 4 14.29 -1.95 25.75
CA THR A 4 15.15 -0.76 25.90
C THR A 4 15.08 0.01 24.57
N PRO A 5 14.73 1.30 24.58
CA PRO A 5 14.79 2.14 23.38
C PRO A 5 16.18 1.98 22.72
N PRO A 6 16.27 1.88 21.39
CA PRO A 6 17.55 1.72 20.70
C PRO A 6 18.47 2.93 20.91
N ASP A 7 17.89 4.07 21.30
CA ASP A 7 18.60 5.33 21.43
C ASP A 7 19.40 5.40 22.76
N PRO A 8 20.64 5.93 22.71
CA PRO A 8 21.47 6.13 23.90
C PRO A 8 20.83 7.14 24.86
N ASP A 9 21.09 6.97 26.16
CA ASP A 9 20.61 7.88 27.22
C ASP A 9 21.07 9.32 26.93
N PRO A 10 20.15 10.29 26.71
CA PRO A 10 20.52 11.67 26.41
C PRO A 10 21.37 12.31 27.51
N ALA A 11 21.21 11.89 28.78
CA ALA A 11 22.01 12.41 29.90
C ALA A 11 23.47 11.93 29.88
N ARG A 12 23.80 10.94 29.06
CA ARG A 12 25.15 10.37 28.92
C ARG A 12 25.73 10.53 27.53
N THR A 13 25.00 11.19 26.62
CA THR A 13 25.43 11.41 25.25
C THR A 13 26.07 12.80 25.16
N PRO A 14 27.38 12.92 24.89
CA PRO A 14 28.04 14.21 24.79
C PRO A 14 27.43 15.06 23.66
N GLY A 15 27.23 16.35 23.91
CA GLY A 15 26.71 17.30 22.92
C GLY A 15 25.19 17.35 22.80
N LEU A 16 24.44 16.55 23.60
CA LEU A 16 22.98 16.66 23.67
C LEU A 16 22.55 17.55 24.84
N GLU A 17 21.67 18.53 24.60
CA GLU A 17 20.97 19.22 25.68
C GLU A 17 19.95 18.28 26.37
N PRO A 18 19.55 18.58 27.62
CA PRO A 18 18.45 17.90 28.29
C PRO A 18 17.19 17.92 27.39
N GLY A 19 16.83 16.77 26.82
CA GLY A 19 15.76 16.65 25.81
C GLY A 19 16.19 16.02 24.48
N GLY A 20 17.49 15.76 24.27
CA GLY A 20 17.99 15.03 23.10
C GLY A 20 18.22 15.88 21.84
N GLY A 21 18.19 17.22 21.97
CA GLY A 21 18.58 18.16 20.93
C GLY A 21 20.07 18.48 20.95
N VAL A 22 20.54 19.27 19.98
CA VAL A 22 21.91 19.83 19.92
C VAL A 22 21.84 21.35 19.83
N ALA A 23 22.94 22.04 20.15
CA ALA A 23 23.03 23.48 20.04
C ALA A 23 22.83 23.96 18.58
N PRO A 24 22.30 25.19 18.38
CA PRO A 24 22.16 25.75 17.03
C PRO A 24 23.50 25.82 16.29
N GLY A 25 23.61 25.10 15.17
CA GLY A 25 24.84 25.03 14.36
C GLY A 25 25.59 23.70 14.46
N ASP A 26 25.30 22.88 15.48
CA ASP A 26 25.77 21.50 15.54
C ASP A 26 24.90 20.60 14.66
N THR A 27 25.50 19.55 14.10
CA THR A 27 24.78 18.56 13.32
C THR A 27 23.82 17.78 14.25
N PRO A 28 22.50 17.79 14.01
CA PRO A 28 21.55 17.03 14.82
C PRO A 28 21.87 15.53 14.83
N PRO A 29 21.57 14.80 15.91
CA PRO A 29 21.74 13.35 15.96
C PRO A 29 20.90 12.70 14.86
N GLU A 30 21.36 11.55 14.36
CA GLU A 30 20.61 10.74 13.40
C GLU A 30 19.23 10.44 14.01
N SER A 31 18.20 11.15 13.55
CA SER A 31 16.82 10.74 13.82
C SER A 31 16.63 9.45 13.05
N GLY A 32 16.32 8.36 13.75
CA GLY A 32 16.00 7.07 13.14
C GLY A 32 14.94 7.26 12.05
N GLN A 33 15.41 7.41 10.81
CA GLN A 33 14.55 7.72 9.69
C GLN A 33 13.72 6.48 9.41
N THR A 34 12.40 6.63 9.39
CA THR A 34 11.49 5.59 8.88
C THR A 34 11.45 5.55 7.36
N SER A 35 12.32 6.32 6.69
CA SER A 35 12.57 6.30 5.25
C SER A 35 13.19 4.96 4.84
N GLY A 36 12.35 3.92 4.82
CA GLY A 36 12.74 2.53 4.61
C GLY A 36 11.72 1.49 5.11
N VAL A 37 10.65 1.90 5.82
CA VAL A 37 9.62 0.96 6.33
C VAL A 37 8.60 0.56 5.25
N SER A 38 8.60 1.22 4.09
CA SER A 38 7.87 0.72 2.92
C SER A 38 8.59 -0.50 2.37
N HIS A 39 8.24 -1.69 2.88
CA HIS A 39 8.57 -2.94 2.20
C HIS A 39 8.14 -2.85 0.74
N HIS A 40 8.94 -3.43 -0.16
CA HIS A 40 8.59 -3.51 -1.56
C HIS A 40 7.24 -4.21 -1.69
N GLU A 41 6.20 -3.44 -2.02
CA GLU A 41 4.87 -3.99 -2.26
C GLU A 41 4.99 -4.94 -3.46
N PRO A 42 4.61 -6.22 -3.31
CA PRO A 42 4.70 -7.17 -4.40
C PRO A 42 3.88 -6.65 -5.57
N GLN A 43 4.55 -6.40 -6.70
CA GLN A 43 3.87 -5.92 -7.91
C GLN A 43 2.76 -6.92 -8.28
N PRO A 44 1.52 -6.46 -8.49
CA PRO A 44 0.43 -7.33 -8.86
C PRO A 44 0.79 -8.07 -10.15
N SER A 45 0.65 -9.40 -10.13
CA SER A 45 1.02 -10.22 -11.28
C SER A 45 0.19 -9.82 -12.50
N ARG A 46 0.88 -9.48 -13.60
CA ARG A 46 0.24 -9.06 -14.85
C ARG A 46 -0.80 -10.08 -15.35
N GLY A 47 -0.54 -11.38 -15.13
CA GLY A 47 -1.47 -12.47 -15.48
C GLY A 47 -2.81 -12.42 -14.75
N ARG A 48 -2.83 -12.10 -13.45
CA ARG A 48 -4.08 -12.01 -12.66
C ARG A 48 -4.97 -10.87 -13.15
N ASN A 49 -4.36 -9.76 -13.54
CA ASN A 49 -5.08 -8.60 -14.07
C ASN A 49 -5.70 -8.91 -15.45
N ILE A 50 -4.97 -9.62 -16.32
CA ILE A 50 -5.50 -10.05 -17.63
C ILE A 50 -6.65 -11.05 -17.44
N ALA A 51 -6.50 -12.03 -16.55
CA ALA A 51 -7.56 -13.00 -16.26
C ALA A 51 -8.83 -12.32 -15.74
N ALA A 52 -8.69 -11.38 -14.80
CA ALA A 52 -9.82 -10.59 -14.31
C ALA A 52 -10.50 -9.80 -15.43
N LEU A 53 -9.73 -9.17 -16.33
CA LEU A 53 -10.26 -8.42 -17.45
C LEU A 53 -11.04 -9.31 -18.44
N VAL A 54 -10.53 -10.50 -18.74
CA VAL A 54 -11.22 -11.47 -19.62
C VAL A 54 -12.55 -11.93 -18.99
N VAL A 55 -12.55 -12.22 -17.68
CA VAL A 55 -13.78 -12.61 -16.96
C VAL A 55 -14.83 -11.50 -17.01
N VAL A 56 -14.43 -10.26 -16.73
CA VAL A 56 -15.34 -9.11 -16.81
C VAL A 56 -15.90 -8.96 -18.22
N LEU A 57 -15.07 -9.04 -19.26
CA LEU A 57 -15.51 -8.93 -20.65
C LEU A 57 -16.55 -10.01 -21.01
N LEU A 58 -16.32 -11.27 -20.61
CA LEU A 58 -17.26 -12.37 -20.85
C LEU A 58 -18.59 -12.15 -20.15
N LEU A 59 -18.57 -11.74 -18.88
CA LEU A 59 -19.79 -11.45 -18.13
C LEU A 59 -20.56 -10.28 -18.74
N THR A 60 -19.86 -9.22 -19.14
CA THR A 60 -20.48 -8.08 -19.83
C THR A 60 -21.12 -8.51 -21.16
N ALA A 61 -20.42 -9.30 -21.97
CA ALA A 61 -20.95 -9.79 -23.24
C ALA A 61 -22.19 -10.68 -23.04
N LEU A 62 -22.17 -11.56 -22.04
CA LEU A 62 -23.30 -12.42 -21.70
C LEU A 62 -24.51 -11.61 -21.21
N ALA A 63 -24.29 -10.66 -20.31
CA ALA A 63 -25.34 -9.77 -19.80
C ALA A 63 -25.95 -8.94 -20.94
N LEU A 64 -25.10 -8.38 -21.81
CA LEU A 64 -25.56 -7.58 -22.95
C LEU A 64 -26.35 -8.44 -23.95
N GLY A 65 -25.86 -9.65 -24.26
CA GLY A 65 -26.57 -10.60 -25.12
C GLY A 65 -27.92 -11.01 -24.55
N PHE A 66 -28.00 -11.24 -23.23
CA PHE A 66 -29.25 -11.53 -22.55
C PHE A 66 -30.25 -10.37 -22.64
N VAL A 67 -29.80 -9.14 -22.36
CA VAL A 67 -30.64 -7.93 -22.47
C VAL A 67 -31.13 -7.75 -23.90
N VAL A 68 -30.27 -7.92 -24.89
CA VAL A 68 -30.65 -7.84 -26.32
C VAL A 68 -31.69 -8.91 -26.64
N ALA A 69 -31.47 -10.17 -26.23
CA ALA A 69 -32.42 -11.25 -26.46
C ALA A 69 -33.80 -10.99 -25.83
N GLN A 70 -33.82 -10.39 -24.63
CA GLN A 70 -35.05 -9.96 -23.96
C GLN A 70 -35.77 -8.84 -24.72
N VAL A 71 -35.03 -7.80 -25.14
CA VAL A 71 -35.60 -6.67 -25.90
C VAL A 71 -36.13 -7.12 -27.27
N MET A 72 -35.43 -8.05 -27.92
CA MET A 72 -35.86 -8.61 -29.22
C MET A 72 -37.02 -9.60 -29.09
N GLY A 73 -37.48 -9.91 -27.87
CA GLY A 73 -38.58 -10.85 -27.63
C GLY A 73 -38.24 -12.31 -27.93
N TRP A 74 -36.96 -12.65 -28.14
CA TRP A 74 -36.52 -14.03 -28.34
C TRP A 74 -36.77 -14.92 -27.12
N SER A 75 -36.77 -14.33 -25.92
CA SER A 75 -37.08 -15.01 -24.66
C SER A 75 -38.57 -15.20 -24.39
N ASN A 76 -39.47 -14.55 -25.15
CA ASN A 76 -40.93 -14.68 -24.98
C ASN A 76 -41.56 -15.73 -25.92
N LEU A 77 -40.74 -16.40 -26.74
CA LEU A 77 -41.18 -17.39 -27.74
C LEU A 77 -41.01 -18.85 -27.27
N PHE A 78 -40.46 -19.07 -26.06
CA PHE A 78 -40.35 -20.36 -25.38
C PHE A 78 -41.12 -20.31 -24.06
#